data_AF-A0A920TCS8-F1
#
_entry.id   AF-A0A920TCS8-F1
#
_cell.length_a   1.000
_cell.length_b   1.000
_cell.length_c   1.000
_cell.angle_alpha   90.00
_cell.angle_beta   90.00
_cell.angle_gamma   90.00
#
_symmetry.space_group_name_H-M   'P 1'
#
loop_
_entity.id
_entity.type
_entity.pdbx_description
1 polymer ?
#
loop_
_entity_poly.entity_id
_entity_poly.type
_entity_poly.pdbx_seq_one_letter_code
_entity_poly.pdbx_strand_id
1 'polypeptide(L)'
;MDMKTSQVEGATVPLFQGLRKGDVDITMEIWLPNQNVVWNEAVKAGEVIPVGKSLEDNWQSTFLIPAYVQEANPDLDSVEDLKEDKYKALFAEADSGGKAVLYGCIAGWACRGVQEGTEAGQDK
;
A
#
# COMPACT_ATOMS: atom_id res chain seq x y z
N MET A 1 -34.41 13.65 -10.81
CA MET A 1 -33.40 14.49 -10.15
C MET A 1 -32.14 14.40 -10.99
N ASP A 2 -31.59 15.54 -11.37
CA ASP A 2 -30.33 15.62 -12.11
C ASP A 2 -29.20 15.70 -11.08
N MET A 3 -28.53 14.58 -10.79
CA MET A 3 -27.41 14.54 -9.85
C MET A 3 -26.14 14.90 -10.61
N LYS A 4 -25.52 16.03 -10.24
CA LYS A 4 -24.23 16.45 -10.80
C LYS A 4 -23.10 15.76 -10.06
N THR A 5 -22.09 15.33 -10.79
CA THR A 5 -20.87 14.74 -10.25
C THR A 5 -19.67 15.65 -10.54
N SER A 6 -18.63 15.52 -9.72
CA SER A 6 -17.31 16.11 -9.96
C SER A 6 -16.25 15.17 -9.38
N GLN A 7 -14.99 15.39 -9.73
CA GLN A 7 -13.86 14.58 -9.24
C GLN A 7 -12.79 15.46 -8.63
N VAL A 8 -12.09 14.93 -7.63
CA VAL A 8 -10.95 15.57 -6.97
C VAL A 8 -9.77 14.60 -7.04
N GLU A 9 -8.65 15.07 -7.58
CA GLU A 9 -7.41 14.29 -7.66
C GLU A 9 -6.56 14.51 -6.41
N GLY A 10 -5.94 13.44 -5.91
CA GLY A 10 -5.09 13.52 -4.72
C GLY A 10 -4.52 12.17 -4.32
N ALA A 11 -3.61 12.18 -3.35
CA ALA A 11 -3.06 10.96 -2.78
C ALA A 11 -4.06 10.29 -1.83
N THR A 12 -3.95 8.97 -1.67
CA THR A 12 -4.85 8.12 -0.90
C THR A 12 -5.09 8.64 0.52
N VAL A 13 -4.01 8.95 1.27
CA VAL A 13 -4.13 9.38 2.67
C VAL A 13 -4.80 10.76 2.81
N PRO A 14 -4.39 11.81 2.07
CA PRO A 14 -5.10 13.09 2.08
C PRO A 14 -6.57 13.01 1.65
N LEU A 15 -6.88 12.27 0.58
CA LEU A 15 -8.26 12.11 0.10
C LEU A 15 -9.14 11.42 1.14
N PHE A 16 -8.61 10.45 1.89
CA PHE A 16 -9.35 9.85 2.99
C PHE A 16 -9.68 10.85 4.12
N GLN A 17 -8.79 11.80 4.42
CA GLN A 17 -9.12 12.88 5.35
C GLN A 17 -10.18 13.83 4.79
N GLY A 18 -10.17 14.09 3.47
CA GLY A 18 -11.24 14.84 2.80
C GLY A 18 -12.59 14.15 2.93
N LEU A 19 -12.62 12.82 2.76
CA LEU A 19 -13.83 12.00 2.99
C LEU A 19 -14.36 12.15 4.43
N ARG A 20 -13.48 12.03 5.44
CA ARG A 20 -13.87 12.17 6.86
C ARG A 20 -14.46 13.55 7.19
N LYS A 21 -14.02 14.59 6.49
CA LYS A 21 -14.49 15.97 6.68
C LYS A 21 -15.73 16.33 5.87
N GLY A 22 -16.10 15.50 4.90
CA GLY A 22 -17.17 15.79 3.93
C GLY A 22 -16.73 16.66 2.75
N ASP A 23 -15.42 16.83 2.51
CA ASP A 23 -14.90 17.49 1.30
C ASP A 23 -15.01 16.59 0.06
N VAL A 24 -15.11 15.26 0.28
CA VAL A 24 -15.36 14.23 -0.73
C VAL A 24 -16.55 13.40 -0.26
N ASP A 25 -17.56 13.25 -1.12
CA ASP A 25 -18.78 12.50 -0.76
C ASP A 25 -18.59 10.98 -0.86
N ILE A 26 -17.85 10.52 -1.89
CA ILE A 26 -17.70 9.11 -2.23
C ILE A 26 -16.24 8.83 -2.59
N THR A 27 -15.68 7.78 -2.00
CA THR A 27 -14.47 7.11 -2.52
C THR A 27 -14.83 5.70 -2.95
N MET A 28 -14.33 5.30 -4.10
CA MET A 28 -14.57 3.96 -4.65
C MET A 28 -13.45 2.98 -4.27
N GLU A 29 -12.37 3.47 -3.69
CA GLU A 29 -11.19 2.67 -3.34
C GLU A 29 -10.69 3.02 -1.94
N ILE A 30 -10.93 2.10 -1.01
CA ILE A 30 -10.27 2.05 0.29
C ILE A 30 -9.52 0.72 0.35
N TRP A 31 -8.19 0.79 0.36
CA TRP A 31 -7.33 -0.37 0.29
C TRP A 31 -7.03 -0.88 1.72
N LEU A 32 -7.85 -1.81 2.19
CA LEU A 32 -7.64 -2.54 3.45
C LEU A 32 -6.82 -3.82 3.18
N PRO A 33 -5.85 -4.20 4.04
CA PRO A 33 -5.67 -3.73 5.42
C PRO A 33 -4.78 -2.49 5.60
N ASN A 34 -4.18 -1.95 4.52
CA ASN A 34 -3.19 -0.87 4.60
C ASN A 34 -3.69 0.40 5.31
N GLN A 35 -5.01 0.59 5.42
CA GLN A 35 -5.66 1.73 6.07
C GLN A 35 -6.54 1.34 7.28
N ASN A 36 -6.43 0.11 7.81
CA ASN A 36 -7.35 -0.41 8.84
C ASN A 36 -7.49 0.50 10.06
N VAL A 37 -6.37 0.99 10.60
CA VAL A 37 -6.36 1.83 11.81
C VAL A 37 -7.26 3.07 11.61
N VAL A 38 -6.96 3.88 10.59
CA VAL A 38 -7.67 5.13 10.32
C VAL A 38 -9.09 4.90 9.79
N TRP A 39 -9.31 3.79 9.07
CA TRP A 39 -10.64 3.39 8.59
C TRP A 39 -11.57 3.05 9.76
N ASN A 40 -11.10 2.19 10.67
CA ASN A 40 -11.88 1.75 11.83
C ASN A 40 -12.19 2.92 12.78
N GLU A 41 -11.24 3.85 12.95
CA GLU A 41 -11.49 5.10 13.70
C GLU A 41 -12.61 5.94 13.08
N ALA A 42 -12.56 6.18 11.77
CA ALA A 42 -13.56 7.00 11.07
C ALA A 42 -14.96 6.36 11.09
N VAL A 43 -15.04 5.03 10.91
CA VAL A 43 -16.30 4.29 11.01
C VAL A 43 -16.86 4.37 12.43
N LYS A 44 -16.03 4.16 13.46
CA LYS A 44 -16.44 4.25 14.87
C LYS A 44 -16.91 5.65 15.25
N ALA A 45 -16.30 6.68 14.68
CA ALA A 45 -16.69 8.08 14.87
C ALA A 45 -17.99 8.45 14.11
N GLY A 46 -18.46 7.60 13.20
CA GLY A 46 -19.62 7.88 12.35
C GLY A 46 -19.33 8.91 11.24
N GLU A 47 -18.05 9.16 10.94
CA GLU A 47 -17.61 10.12 9.93
C GLU A 47 -17.75 9.53 8.51
N VAL A 48 -17.66 8.22 8.38
CA VAL A 48 -17.79 7.49 7.12
C VAL A 48 -18.64 6.24 7.32
N ILE A 49 -19.27 5.77 6.24
CA ILE A 49 -20.05 4.53 6.23
C ILE A 49 -19.53 3.57 5.14
N PRO A 50 -19.37 2.27 5.42
CA PRO A 50 -19.12 1.28 4.39
C PRO A 50 -20.37 1.06 3.53
N VAL A 51 -20.21 1.14 2.21
CA VAL A 51 -21.31 0.93 1.25
C VAL A 51 -21.24 -0.40 0.50
N GLY A 52 -20.16 -1.17 0.69
CA GLY A 52 -19.94 -2.46 0.05
C GLY A 52 -18.48 -2.67 -0.35
N LYS A 53 -18.22 -3.76 -1.06
CA LYS A 53 -16.92 -4.04 -1.70
C LYS A 53 -17.01 -3.66 -3.18
N SER A 54 -16.17 -2.72 -3.61
CA SER A 54 -16.04 -2.34 -5.02
C SER A 54 -15.04 -3.22 -5.77
N LEU A 55 -14.15 -3.90 -5.04
CA LEU A 55 -13.10 -4.77 -5.54
C LEU A 55 -13.10 -6.10 -4.77
N GLU A 56 -12.70 -7.17 -5.45
CA GLU A 56 -12.63 -8.53 -4.89
C GLU A 56 -11.26 -8.79 -4.21
N ASP A 57 -10.84 -10.04 -4.13
CA ASP A 57 -9.53 -10.42 -3.58
C ASP A 57 -8.40 -10.02 -4.54
N ASN A 58 -7.66 -8.98 -4.14
CA ASN A 58 -6.68 -8.31 -4.98
C ASN A 58 -5.28 -8.47 -4.40
N TRP A 59 -4.27 -8.56 -5.25
CA TRP A 59 -2.88 -8.59 -4.80
C TRP A 59 -2.39 -7.19 -4.43
N GLN A 60 -2.30 -6.86 -3.14
CA GLN A 60 -2.04 -5.49 -2.69
C GLN A 60 -0.63 -5.23 -2.16
N SER A 61 -0.01 -6.24 -1.55
CA SER A 61 1.22 -6.04 -0.77
C SER A 61 2.10 -7.28 -0.86
N THR A 62 2.98 -7.33 -1.86
CA THR A 62 3.93 -8.42 -2.02
C THR A 62 5.27 -7.94 -2.51
N PHE A 63 6.25 -8.84 -2.45
CA PHE A 63 7.52 -8.67 -3.09
C PHE A 63 7.44 -9.32 -4.47
N LEU A 64 7.83 -8.56 -5.48
CA LEU A 64 7.95 -9.02 -6.85
C LEU A 64 9.38 -8.82 -7.29
N ILE A 65 9.90 -9.81 -8.01
CA ILE A 65 11.18 -9.72 -8.72
C ILE A 65 10.93 -9.91 -10.22
N PRO A 66 11.77 -9.35 -11.10
CA PRO A 66 11.67 -9.64 -12.52
C PRO A 66 11.87 -11.14 -12.79
N ALA A 67 11.06 -11.73 -13.68
CA ALA A 67 11.08 -13.17 -13.96
C ALA A 67 12.48 -13.71 -14.30
N TYR A 68 13.25 -12.97 -15.12
CA TYR A 68 14.62 -13.37 -15.49
C TYR A 68 15.58 -13.48 -14.31
N VAL A 69 15.33 -12.73 -13.21
CA VAL A 69 16.14 -12.83 -11.99
C VAL A 69 15.89 -14.18 -11.32
N GLN A 70 14.62 -14.63 -11.29
CA GLN A 70 14.27 -15.92 -10.72
C GLN A 70 14.73 -17.09 -11.57
N GLU A 71 14.61 -16.98 -12.89
CA GLU A 71 15.10 -18.00 -13.83
C GLU A 71 16.62 -18.22 -13.67
N ALA A 72 17.39 -17.17 -13.39
CA ALA A 72 18.82 -17.25 -13.12
C ALA A 72 19.17 -17.70 -11.70
N ASN A 73 18.23 -17.59 -10.76
CA ASN A 73 18.42 -17.87 -9.33
C ASN A 73 17.22 -18.68 -8.80
N PRO A 74 17.03 -19.94 -9.23
CA PRO A 74 15.81 -20.70 -8.93
C PRO A 74 15.56 -20.97 -7.44
N ASP A 75 16.61 -20.81 -6.62
CA ASP A 75 16.55 -20.95 -5.16
C ASP A 75 16.13 -19.64 -4.44
N LEU A 76 15.95 -18.51 -5.16
CA LEU A 76 15.49 -17.21 -4.62
C LEU A 76 13.94 -17.18 -4.57
N ASP A 77 13.31 -18.05 -3.81
CA ASP A 77 11.85 -18.21 -3.83
C ASP A 77 11.14 -17.52 -2.65
N SER A 78 11.91 -16.89 -1.75
CA SER A 78 11.39 -16.18 -0.58
C SER A 78 12.09 -14.84 -0.37
N VAL A 79 11.37 -13.88 0.21
CA VAL A 79 11.95 -12.61 0.68
C VAL A 79 13.04 -12.84 1.74
N GLU A 80 12.95 -13.94 2.49
CA GLU A 80 13.93 -14.31 3.51
C GLU A 80 15.31 -14.63 2.91
N ASP A 81 15.35 -15.05 1.65
CA ASP A 81 16.60 -15.39 0.95
C ASP A 81 17.45 -14.13 0.71
N LEU A 82 16.86 -12.93 0.73
CA LEU A 82 17.60 -11.66 0.70
C LEU A 82 18.52 -11.45 1.91
N LYS A 83 18.46 -12.32 2.93
CA LYS A 83 19.46 -12.38 4.01
C LYS A 83 20.81 -12.91 3.53
N GLU A 84 20.84 -13.74 2.48
CA GLU A 84 22.08 -14.21 1.88
C GLU A 84 22.73 -13.12 1.03
N ASP A 85 24.04 -12.90 1.21
CA ASP A 85 24.78 -11.86 0.50
C ASP A 85 24.67 -11.99 -1.03
N LYS A 86 24.65 -13.23 -1.54
CA LYS A 86 24.54 -13.51 -2.99
C LYS A 86 23.22 -13.00 -3.59
N TYR A 87 22.10 -13.14 -2.88
CA TYR A 87 20.80 -12.67 -3.36
C TYR A 87 20.57 -11.19 -3.06
N LYS A 88 21.00 -10.72 -1.89
CA LYS A 88 21.01 -9.30 -1.54
C LYS A 88 21.75 -8.45 -2.58
N ALA A 89 22.89 -8.94 -3.06
CA ALA A 89 23.70 -8.24 -4.05
C ALA A 89 22.99 -8.04 -5.40
N LEU A 90 22.00 -8.87 -5.76
CA LEU A 90 21.24 -8.73 -7.01
C LEU A 90 20.37 -7.46 -7.04
N PHE A 91 20.01 -6.94 -5.85
CA PHE A 91 19.11 -5.80 -5.69
C PHE A 91 19.79 -4.61 -5.00
N ALA A 92 21.10 -4.63 -4.82
CA ALA A 92 21.84 -3.52 -4.23
C ALA A 92 22.09 -2.42 -5.28
N GLU A 93 22.04 -1.18 -4.84
CA GLU A 93 22.38 -0.02 -5.66
C GLU A 93 23.67 0.63 -5.16
N ALA A 94 24.29 1.48 -5.99
CA ALA A 94 25.58 2.08 -5.69
C ALA A 94 25.58 2.89 -4.38
N ASP A 95 24.44 3.46 -4.01
CA ASP A 95 24.22 4.28 -2.83
C ASP A 95 23.46 3.54 -1.70
N SER A 96 23.10 2.26 -1.88
CA SER A 96 22.34 1.51 -0.87
C SER A 96 23.18 1.01 0.31
N GLY A 97 24.51 1.19 0.24
CA GLY A 97 25.45 0.68 1.25
C GLY A 97 25.46 -0.84 1.34
N GLY A 98 25.22 -1.52 0.22
CA GLY A 98 25.18 -2.99 0.13
C GLY A 98 23.88 -3.63 0.63
N LYS A 99 22.84 -2.83 0.87
CA LYS A 99 21.49 -3.32 1.19
C LYS A 99 20.69 -3.54 -0.09
N ALA A 100 19.79 -4.52 -0.10
CA ALA A 100 18.80 -4.66 -1.15
C ALA A 100 17.86 -3.45 -1.14
N VAL A 101 17.54 -2.92 -2.33
CA VAL A 101 16.63 -1.80 -2.51
C VAL A 101 15.24 -2.32 -2.84
N LEU A 102 14.24 -1.88 -2.06
CA LEU A 102 12.83 -2.09 -2.37
C LEU A 102 12.28 -0.86 -3.09
N TYR A 103 11.88 -1.05 -4.35
CA TYR A 103 11.05 -0.09 -5.06
C TYR A 103 9.61 -0.14 -4.52
N GLY A 104 9.37 0.67 -3.50
CA GLY A 104 8.14 0.67 -2.72
C GLY A 104 7.01 1.53 -3.28
N CYS A 105 5.96 1.67 -2.48
CA CYS A 105 4.78 2.47 -2.78
C CYS A 105 5.11 3.96 -2.93
N ILE A 106 4.28 4.65 -3.71
CA ILE A 106 4.34 6.10 -3.89
C ILE A 106 4.08 6.80 -2.55
N ALA A 107 4.77 7.91 -2.29
CA ALA A 107 4.53 8.72 -1.12
C ALA A 107 3.05 9.16 -1.03
N GLY A 108 2.46 9.03 0.14
CA GLY A 108 1.03 9.33 0.38
C GLY A 108 0.08 8.16 0.14
N TRP A 109 0.58 7.01 -0.32
CA TRP A 109 -0.16 5.74 -0.27
C TRP A 109 0.07 5.03 1.05
N ALA A 110 -0.97 4.41 1.60
CA ALA A 110 -0.88 3.79 2.92
C ALA A 110 0.10 2.59 2.97
N CYS A 111 0.22 1.84 1.86
CA CYS A 111 1.19 0.75 1.77
C CYS A 111 2.66 1.20 1.89
N ARG A 112 2.98 2.48 1.66
CA ARG A 112 4.32 3.02 1.94
C ARG A 112 4.63 2.93 3.42
N GLY A 113 3.66 3.30 4.27
CA GLY A 113 3.80 3.20 5.72
C GLY A 113 4.00 1.76 6.19
N VAL A 114 3.31 0.81 5.56
CA VAL A 114 3.50 -0.64 5.82
C VAL A 114 4.92 -1.08 5.47
N GLN A 115 5.44 -0.71 4.29
CA GLN A 115 6.79 -1.07 3.84
C GLN A 115 7.90 -0.43 4.69
N GLU A 116 7.67 0.75 5.25
CA GLU A 116 8.59 1.41 6.17
C GLU A 116 8.48 0.89 7.62
N GLY A 117 7.52 0.00 7.90
CA GLY A 117 7.28 -0.52 9.25
C GLY A 117 6.67 0.51 10.21
N THR A 118 5.98 1.52 9.68
CA THR A 118 5.27 2.52 10.48
C THR A 118 3.93 1.98 10.99
N GLU A 119 3.44 2.54 12.11
CA GLU A 119 2.25 2.06 12.85
C GLU A 119 0.94 2.03 12.03
N ALA A 120 0.91 2.63 10.83
CA ALA A 120 -0.27 2.65 9.95
C ALA A 120 -0.72 1.26 9.46
N GLY A 121 0.12 0.23 9.61
CA GLY A 121 -0.14 -1.14 9.16
C GLY A 121 -0.31 -2.20 10.26
N GLN A 122 -0.33 -1.83 11.55
CA GLN A 122 -0.46 -2.83 12.61
C GLN A 122 -1.90 -2.96 13.11
N ASP A 123 -2.59 -3.99 12.63
CA ASP A 123 -3.54 -4.70 13.49
C ASP A 123 -2.68 -5.46 14.53
N LYS A 124 -2.70 -5.01 15.79
CA LYS A 124 -2.28 -5.88 16.90
C LYS A 124 -3.29 -6.99 17.09
#